data_AF-A0A2E6XQZ1-F1
#
_entry.id   AF-A0A2E6XQZ1-F1
#
_cell.length_a   1.000
_cell.length_b   1.000
_cell.length_c   1.000
_cell.angle_alpha   90.00
_cell.angle_beta   90.00
_cell.angle_gamma   90.00
#
_symmetry.space_group_name_H-M   'P 1'
#
loop_
_entity.id
_entity.type
_entity.pdbx_description
1 polymer ?
#
loop_
_entity_poly.entity_id
_entity_poly.type
_entity_poly.pdbx_seq_one_letter_code
_entity_poly.pdbx_strand_id
1 'polypeptide(L)' 'MSDELSYLENENGEFAIPCQIKIAEDCVQQSEYCEDKEEAREWVEDECWIFSGEGYFCVQCNEQVLRNIANLANKKMI' A
#
# COMPACT_ATOMS: atom_id res chain seq x y z
N MET A 1 -0.48 -22.10 -4.42
CA MET A 1 0.74 -21.31 -4.64
C MET A 1 0.62 -20.15 -3.68
N SER A 2 1.51 -20.03 -2.70
CA SER A 2 1.41 -18.98 -1.69
C SER A 2 1.73 -17.65 -2.36
N ASP A 3 0.74 -16.75 -2.44
CA ASP A 3 0.92 -15.38 -2.90
C ASP A 3 1.85 -14.68 -1.89
N GLU A 4 3.15 -14.69 -2.18
CA GLU A 4 4.17 -14.18 -1.28
C GLU A 4 4.17 -12.65 -1.38
N LEU A 5 3.58 -12.00 -0.38
CA LEU A 5 3.64 -10.55 -0.20
C LEU A 5 5.07 -10.04 -0.40
N SER A 6 5.22 -8.94 -1.12
CA SER A 6 6.54 -8.31 -1.31
C SER A 6 6.97 -7.57 -0.05
N TYR A 7 8.24 -7.75 0.34
CA TYR A 7 8.87 -7.06 1.47
C TYR A 7 10.14 -6.35 1.02
N LEU A 8 10.43 -5.24 1.68
CA LEU A 8 11.73 -4.57 1.67
C LEU A 8 12.49 -5.03 2.92
N GLU A 9 13.78 -5.26 2.79
CA GLU A 9 14.68 -5.59 3.91
C GLU A 9 15.80 -4.55 3.95
N ASN A 10 16.15 -4.04 5.13
CA ASN A 10 17.23 -3.07 5.30
C ASN A 10 18.53 -3.73 5.80
N GLU A 11 19.58 -2.93 6.01
CA GLU A 11 20.89 -3.43 6.49
C GLU A 11 20.87 -4.02 7.90
N ASN A 12 19.84 -3.70 8.69
CA ASN A 12 19.64 -4.26 10.04
C ASN A 12 18.87 -5.60 10.02
N GLY A 13 18.40 -6.04 8.86
CA GLY A 13 17.54 -7.23 8.73
C GLY A 13 16.08 -6.97 9.11
N GLU A 14 15.66 -5.71 9.19
CA GLU A 14 14.27 -5.33 9.47
C GLU A 14 13.45 -5.30 8.17
N PHE A 15 12.15 -5.55 8.28
CA PHE A 15 11.24 -5.69 7.14
C PHE A 15 10.24 -4.54 7.06
N ALA A 16 9.96 -4.07 5.85
CA ALA A 16 8.88 -3.13 5.56
C ALA A 16 8.05 -3.61 4.36
N ILE A 17 6.78 -3.21 4.29
CA ILE A 17 5.90 -3.49 3.16
C ILE A 17 5.88 -2.27 2.23
N PRO A 18 6.26 -2.42 0.95
CA PRO A 18 6.19 -1.33 0.00
C PRO A 18 4.73 -1.02 -0.37
N CYS A 19 4.40 0.26 -0.50
CA CYS A 19 3.14 0.64 -1.14
C CYS A 19 3.22 0.27 -2.63
N GLN A 20 2.31 -0.60 -3.08
CA GLN A 20 2.39 -1.22 -4.40
C GLN A 20 2.19 -0.21 -5.56
N ILE A 21 1.24 0.73 -5.42
CA ILE A 21 0.75 1.51 -6.58
C ILE A 21 1.36 2.90 -6.73
N LYS A 22 1.74 3.55 -5.61
CA LYS A 22 2.48 4.84 -5.57
C LYS A 22 1.93 5.94 -6.49
N ILE A 23 0.60 6.07 -6.54
CA ILE A 23 -0.06 7.01 -7.46
C ILE A 23 -0.37 8.37 -6.85
N ALA A 24 -0.42 8.46 -5.52
CA ALA A 24 -0.63 9.72 -4.81
C ALA A 24 0.70 10.48 -4.69
N GLU A 25 0.63 11.81 -4.80
CA GLU A 25 1.81 12.68 -4.65
C GLU A 25 2.41 12.58 -3.25
N ASP A 26 1.57 12.41 -2.24
CA ASP A 26 1.89 12.24 -0.83
C ASP A 26 1.90 10.76 -0.38
N CYS A 27 2.16 9.84 -1.30
CA CYS A 27 2.29 8.42 -1.00
C CYS A 27 3.39 8.15 0.05
N VAL A 28 3.04 7.43 1.11
CA VAL A 28 3.93 6.99 2.22
C VAL A 28 5.10 6.08 1.77
N GLN A 29 5.07 5.58 0.54
CA GLN A 29 6.09 4.72 -0.11
C GLN A 29 6.25 3.32 0.48
N GLN A 30 6.33 3.17 1.79
CA GLN A 30 6.51 1.92 2.52
C GLN A 30 6.03 2.03 3.97
N SER A 31 5.79 0.90 4.62
CA SER A 31 5.55 0.85 6.07
C SER A 31 6.80 1.23 6.87
N GLU A 32 6.63 1.30 8.18
CA GLU A 32 7.76 1.25 9.10
C GLU A 32 8.57 -0.05 8.92
N TYR A 33 9.86 0.03 9.23
CA TYR A 33 10.72 -1.14 9.34
C TYR A 33 10.48 -1.81 10.70
N CYS A 34 10.09 -3.07 10.66
CA CYS A 34 9.75 -3.89 11.83
C CYS A 34 10.71 -5.08 11.96
N GLU A 35 10.77 -5.69 13.14
CA GLU A 35 11.72 -6.78 13.42
C GLU A 35 11.42 -8.02 12.55
N ASP A 36 10.16 -8.23 12.19
CA ASP A 36 9.75 -9.32 11.32
C ASP A 36 8.62 -8.95 10.35
N LYS A 37 8.30 -9.91 9.48
CA LYS A 37 7.29 -9.79 8.42
C LYS A 37 5.85 -9.77 8.92
N GLU A 38 5.59 -10.31 10.11
CA GLU A 38 4.26 -10.34 10.74
C GLU A 38 3.97 -8.97 11.36
N GLU A 39 4.92 -8.42 12.12
CA GLU A 39 4.83 -7.08 12.69
C GLU A 39 4.67 -6.01 11.59
N ALA A 40 5.42 -6.11 10.48
CA ALA A 40 5.24 -5.22 9.34
C ALA A 40 3.83 -5.31 8.71
N ARG A 41 3.17 -6.48 8.77
CA ARG A 41 1.78 -6.64 8.32
C ARG A 41 0.79 -6.01 9.30
N GLU A 42 0.96 -6.28 10.58
CA GLU A 42 0.12 -5.68 11.63
C GLU A 42 0.17 -4.15 11.54
N TRP A 43 1.35 -3.58 11.33
CA TRP A 43 1.51 -2.13 11.16
C TRP A 43 0.68 -1.58 9.99
N VAL A 44 0.73 -2.20 8.80
CA VAL A 44 -0.04 -1.69 7.65
C VAL A 44 -1.54 -1.89 7.84
N GLU A 45 -1.95 -2.93 8.57
CA GLU A 45 -3.35 -3.17 8.93
C GLU A 45 -3.86 -2.12 9.92
N ASP A 46 -3.07 -1.79 10.94
CA ASP A 46 -3.36 -0.74 11.92
C ASP A 46 -3.41 0.65 11.25
N GLU A 47 -2.51 0.92 10.32
CA GLU A 47 -2.50 2.14 9.50
C GLU A 47 -3.54 2.13 8.36
N CYS A 48 -4.45 1.16 8.36
CA CYS A 48 -5.58 1.06 7.44
C CYS A 48 -5.18 1.00 5.95
N TRP A 49 -4.01 0.44 5.63
CA TRP A 49 -3.63 0.19 4.25
C TRP A 49 -4.55 -0.86 3.63
N ILE A 50 -4.77 -0.75 2.33
CA ILE A 50 -5.70 -1.60 1.60
C ILE A 50 -4.95 -2.76 0.96
N PHE A 51 -5.39 -3.99 1.20
CA PHE A 51 -4.88 -5.18 0.52
C PHE A 51 -5.64 -5.43 -0.80
N SER A 52 -4.93 -5.45 -1.91
CA SER A 52 -5.49 -5.64 -3.26
C SER A 52 -5.65 -7.12 -3.67
N GLY A 53 -5.09 -8.05 -2.88
CA GLY A 53 -4.83 -9.43 -3.32
C GLY A 53 -3.42 -9.63 -3.87
N GLU A 54 -2.78 -8.57 -4.38
CA GLU A 54 -1.40 -8.60 -4.92
C GLU A 54 -0.40 -7.88 -4.00
N GLY A 55 -0.89 -7.08 -3.06
CA GLY A 55 -0.06 -6.27 -2.18
C GLY A 55 -0.87 -5.23 -1.41
N TYR A 56 -0.20 -4.50 -0.53
CA TYR A 56 -0.81 -3.39 0.20
C TYR A 56 -0.53 -2.05 -0.49
N PHE A 57 -1.47 -1.12 -0.34
CA PHE A 57 -1.26 0.28 -0.70
C PHE A 57 -1.85 1.21 0.35
N CYS A 58 -1.17 2.34 0.57
CA CYS A 58 -1.52 3.30 1.61
C CYS A 58 -2.86 4.00 1.33
N VAL A 59 -3.43 4.58 2.38
CA VAL A 59 -4.71 5.30 2.33
C VAL A 59 -4.68 6.45 1.31
N GLN A 60 -3.57 7.18 1.20
CA GLN A 60 -3.41 8.29 0.25
C GLN A 60 -3.53 7.79 -1.20
N CYS A 61 -2.90 6.65 -1.49
CA CYS A 61 -3.03 6.01 -2.80
C CYS A 61 -4.46 5.50 -3.04
N ASN A 62 -5.14 4.97 -2.02
CA ASN A 62 -6.55 4.60 -2.12
C ASN A 62 -7.46 5.79 -2.43
N GLU A 63 -7.28 6.91 -1.74
CA GLU A 63 -8.03 8.15 -2.00
C GLU A 63 -7.83 8.65 -3.43
N GLN A 64 -6.60 8.58 -3.94
CA GLN A 64 -6.30 8.95 -5.32
C GLN A 64 -6.96 7.99 -6.33
N VAL A 65 -7.04 6.68 -6.03
CA VAL A 65 -7.81 5.72 -6.85
C VAL A 65 -9.28 6.14 -6.91
N LEU A 66 -9.91 6.40 -5.76
CA LEU A 66 -11.31 6.79 -5.68
C LEU A 66 -11.58 8.11 -6.42
N ARG A 67 -10.69 9.10 -6.28
CA ARG A 67 -10.76 10.36 -7.02
C ARG A 67 -10.68 10.13 -8.54
N ASN A 68 -9.77 9.27 -8.98
CA ASN A 68 -9.63 8.93 -10.40
C ASN A 68 -10.90 8.24 -10.94
N ILE A 69 -11.48 7.31 -10.19
CA ILE A 69 -12.74 6.63 -10.54
C ILE A 69 -13.89 7.65 -10.64
N ALA A 70 -14.03 8.54 -9.67
CA ALA A 70 -15.06 9.58 -9.69
C ALA A 70 -14.94 10.50 -10.93
N ASN A 71 -13.72 10.91 -11.27
CA ASN A 71 -13.45 11.71 -12.45
C ASN A 71 -13.79 10.98 -13.76
N LEU A 72 -13.53 9.67 -13.83
CA LEU A 72 -13.89 8.85 -14.99
C LEU A 72 -15.40 8.67 -15.12
N ALA A 73 -16.12 8.50 -13.99
CA ALA A 73 -17.58 8.40 -13.99
C ALA A 73 -18.22 9.71 -14.50
N ASN A 74 -17.73 10.87 -14.03
CA ASN A 74 -18.21 12.17 -14.48
C ASN A 74 -17.95 12.43 -15.96
N LYS A 75 -16.78 12.00 -16.50
CA LYS A 75 -16.47 12.10 -17.93
C LYS A 75 -17.42 11.31 -18.83
N LYS A 76 -18.03 10.23 -18.33
CA LYS A 76 -18.99 9.41 -19.09
C LYS A 76 -20.42 9.99 -19.11
N MET A 77 -20.70 11.01 -18.29
CA MET A 77 -22.01 11.66 -18.20
C MET A 77 -22.11 12.94 -19.05
N ILE A 78 -21.05 13.31 -19.78
CA ILE A 78 -20.98 14.43 -20.72
C ILE A 78 -20.90 13.85 -22.13
#